data_AF-A0A353B1T0-F1
#
_entry.id   AF-A0A353B1T0-F1
#
_cell.length_a   1.000
_cell.length_b   1.000
_cell.length_c   1.000
_cell.angle_alpha   90.00
_cell.angle_beta   90.00
_cell.angle_gamma   90.00
#
_symmetry.space_group_name_H-M   'P 1'
#
loop_
_entity.id
_entity.type
_entity.pdbx_description
1 polymer ?
#
loop_
_entity_poly.entity_id
_entity_poly.type
_entity_poly.pdbx_seq_one_letter_code
_entity_poly.pdbx_strand_id
1 'polypeptide(L)'
;MIHDPEGPGLSGNTAGQNVKRCRQMVRHAVKLGIASRNPFESVDIDLDSDQAKNYDIPHDDSLAILEACPDQEWRTLYSLVRWGGLRCPSEVLNLRWADISWDRGRFKVTSPKLARYKNKKERIVPLFNEVRQELEALREVQQARKPDKSAQYVIQRYRDSETNLRTTFQKICDRAAVPRFPKPFMNCRQTRRNEMEKAGWRDAVLNAWFGHGKGTAAKYYSRATEEEYLAASGQNLGADLGQHGSPPKPTEKLAPRNAPKKTGQRAHTRRCGA
;
A
#
# COMPACT_ATOMS: atom_id res chain seq x y z
N MET A 1 -26.99 -14.20 14.39
CA MET A 1 -25.98 -15.24 14.10
C MET A 1 -24.54 -14.72 13.92
N ILE A 2 -24.26 -13.48 13.50
CA ILE A 2 -22.88 -12.92 13.55
C ILE A 2 -22.62 -12.10 14.83
N HIS A 3 -23.67 -11.48 15.38
CA HIS A 3 -23.65 -10.74 16.65
C HIS A 3 -24.39 -11.46 17.77
N ASP A 4 -24.38 -12.79 17.72
CA ASP A 4 -25.06 -13.60 18.72
C ASP A 4 -24.29 -13.52 20.06
N PRO A 5 -24.89 -13.02 21.15
CA PRO A 5 -24.25 -12.93 22.45
C PRO A 5 -23.90 -14.30 23.06
N GLU A 6 -24.57 -15.38 22.64
CA GLU A 6 -24.22 -16.76 23.02
C GLU A 6 -23.25 -17.43 22.03
N GLY A 7 -22.86 -16.71 20.97
CA GLY A 7 -21.91 -17.17 19.97
C GLY A 7 -20.46 -17.23 20.49
N PRO A 8 -19.51 -17.69 19.65
CA PRO A 8 -18.11 -17.92 20.04
C PRO A 8 -17.27 -16.65 20.32
N GLY A 9 -17.91 -15.51 20.61
CA GLY A 9 -17.24 -14.24 20.94
C GLY A 9 -16.43 -13.61 19.79
N LEU A 10 -16.68 -14.02 18.54
CA LEU A 10 -15.98 -13.48 17.38
C LEU A 10 -16.51 -12.08 17.02
N SER A 11 -15.61 -11.19 16.60
CA SER A 11 -16.03 -9.91 16.01
C SER A 11 -16.76 -10.13 14.67
N GLY A 12 -17.69 -9.23 14.33
CA GLY A 12 -18.50 -9.36 13.12
C GLY A 12 -17.67 -9.55 11.83
N ASN A 13 -16.60 -8.77 11.69
CA ASN A 13 -15.67 -8.87 10.57
C ASN A 13 -14.96 -10.24 10.53
N THR A 14 -14.56 -10.78 11.69
CA THR A 14 -13.90 -12.10 11.78
C THR A 14 -14.86 -13.22 11.39
N ALA A 15 -16.08 -13.20 11.92
CA ALA A 15 -17.13 -14.15 11.55
C ALA A 15 -17.46 -14.05 10.06
N GLY A 16 -17.64 -12.84 9.52
CA GLY A 16 -17.88 -12.60 8.11
C GLY A 16 -16.74 -13.12 7.22
N GLN A 17 -15.48 -12.98 7.64
CA GLN A 17 -14.33 -13.47 6.90
C GLN A 17 -14.25 -15.00 6.90
N ASN A 18 -14.72 -15.66 7.96
CA ASN A 18 -14.88 -17.11 8.00
C ASN A 18 -15.98 -17.57 7.04
N VAL A 19 -17.16 -16.95 7.08
CA VAL A 19 -18.25 -17.23 6.13
C VAL A 19 -17.77 -17.07 4.68
N LYS A 20 -16.99 -16.01 4.38
CA LYS A 20 -16.40 -15.80 3.05
C LYS A 20 -15.47 -16.95 2.61
N ARG A 21 -14.66 -17.50 3.53
CA ARG A 21 -13.80 -18.66 3.25
C ARG A 21 -14.66 -19.91 2.99
N CYS A 22 -15.66 -20.16 3.82
CA CYS A 22 -16.61 -21.27 3.64
C CYS A 22 -17.32 -21.18 2.28
N ARG A 23 -17.81 -19.98 1.90
CA ARG A 23 -18.39 -19.73 0.58
C ARG A 23 -17.43 -20.12 -0.54
N GLN A 24 -16.16 -19.72 -0.45
CA GLN A 24 -15.17 -20.00 -1.49
C GLN A 24 -14.87 -21.51 -1.60
N MET A 25 -14.71 -22.20 -0.47
CA MET A 25 -14.44 -23.63 -0.43
C MET A 25 -15.62 -24.43 -0.99
N VAL A 26 -16.84 -24.14 -0.54
CA VAL A 26 -18.03 -24.88 -0.99
C VAL A 26 -18.38 -24.55 -2.44
N ARG A 27 -18.18 -23.31 -2.91
CA ARG A 27 -18.31 -22.98 -4.33
C ARG A 27 -17.38 -23.83 -5.20
N HIS A 28 -16.18 -24.15 -4.73
CA HIS A 28 -15.28 -25.07 -5.43
C HIS A 28 -15.80 -26.52 -5.38
N ALA A 29 -16.29 -26.98 -4.23
CA ALA A 29 -16.88 -28.31 -4.08
C ALA A 29 -18.12 -28.50 -4.99
N VAL A 30 -18.98 -27.49 -5.13
CA VAL A 30 -20.11 -27.49 -6.07
C VAL A 30 -19.62 -27.60 -7.51
N LYS A 31 -18.58 -26.84 -7.88
CA LYS A 31 -17.97 -26.93 -9.23
C LYS A 31 -17.42 -28.33 -9.54
N LEU A 32 -16.97 -29.05 -8.53
CA LEU A 32 -16.48 -30.44 -8.64
C LEU A 32 -17.60 -31.49 -8.54
N GLY A 33 -18.86 -31.09 -8.31
CA GLY A 33 -19.98 -32.02 -8.12
C GLY A 33 -20.01 -32.72 -6.76
N ILE A 34 -19.12 -32.35 -5.82
CA ILE A 34 -19.05 -32.94 -4.47
C ILE A 34 -20.22 -32.46 -3.60
N ALA A 35 -20.67 -31.22 -3.82
CA ALA A 35 -21.82 -30.63 -3.13
C ALA A 35 -22.87 -30.18 -4.14
N SER A 36 -24.15 -30.34 -3.81
CA SER A 36 -25.26 -29.93 -4.68
C SER A 36 -25.53 -28.43 -4.67
N ARG A 37 -25.21 -27.74 -3.56
CA ARG A 37 -25.37 -26.29 -3.40
C ARG A 37 -24.44 -25.72 -2.33
N ASN A 38 -24.28 -24.40 -2.32
CA ASN A 38 -23.54 -23.69 -1.30
C ASN A 38 -24.48 -23.13 -0.22
N PRO A 39 -24.49 -23.65 1.02
CA PRO A 39 -25.40 -23.19 2.08
C PRO A 39 -25.02 -21.81 2.62
N PHE A 40 -23.81 -21.32 2.35
CA PHE A 40 -23.35 -20.03 2.85
C PHE A 40 -23.70 -18.86 1.93
N GLU A 41 -24.27 -19.11 0.75
CA GLU A 41 -24.46 -18.06 -0.27
C GLU A 41 -25.35 -16.91 0.26
N SER A 42 -26.39 -17.22 1.03
CA SER A 42 -27.35 -16.25 1.57
C SER A 42 -26.99 -15.64 2.93
N VAL A 43 -25.84 -15.99 3.52
CA VAL A 43 -25.47 -15.49 4.85
C VAL A 43 -24.93 -14.06 4.74
N ASP A 44 -25.70 -13.07 5.17
CA ASP A 44 -25.21 -11.68 5.17
C ASP A 44 -23.94 -11.54 6.00
N ILE A 45 -22.94 -10.86 5.43
CA ILE A 45 -21.68 -10.57 6.10
C ILE A 45 -21.41 -9.08 6.02
N ASP A 46 -21.02 -8.51 7.15
CA ASP A 46 -20.43 -7.19 7.21
C ASP A 46 -18.91 -7.34 7.36
N LEU A 47 -18.17 -6.80 6.39
CA LEU A 47 -16.70 -6.79 6.38
C LEU A 47 -16.15 -5.37 6.49
N ASP A 48 -16.98 -4.40 6.84
CA ASP A 48 -16.57 -3.03 6.93
C ASP A 48 -15.52 -2.85 8.03
N SER A 49 -14.61 -1.93 7.75
CA SER A 49 -13.61 -1.55 8.72
C SER A 49 -14.25 -0.61 9.74
N ASP A 50 -14.24 -1.03 11.00
CA ASP A 50 -14.62 -0.19 12.14
C ASP A 50 -13.80 1.11 12.15
N GLN A 51 -14.47 2.22 11.82
CA GLN A 51 -13.88 3.55 11.71
C GLN A 51 -13.58 4.17 13.08
N ALA A 52 -14.20 3.70 14.17
CA ALA A 52 -13.88 4.16 15.52
C ALA A 52 -12.44 3.79 15.94
N LYS A 53 -11.78 2.91 15.17
CA LYS A 53 -10.37 2.54 15.33
C LYS A 53 -9.41 3.41 14.50
N ASN A 54 -9.91 4.36 13.73
CA ASN A 54 -9.07 5.33 13.05
C ASN A 54 -8.56 6.36 14.06
N TYR A 55 -7.29 6.70 13.97
CA TYR A 55 -6.65 7.64 14.87
C TYR A 55 -5.65 8.48 14.08
N ASP A 56 -5.84 9.80 14.06
CA ASP A 56 -4.89 10.75 13.50
C ASP A 56 -3.85 11.06 14.59
N ILE A 57 -2.58 10.95 14.27
CA ILE A 57 -1.50 11.11 15.25
C ILE A 57 -0.97 12.54 15.10
N PRO A 58 -1.15 13.42 16.11
CA PRO A 58 -0.63 14.77 16.07
C PRO A 58 0.88 14.81 15.78
N HIS A 59 1.34 15.95 15.26
CA HIS A 59 2.76 16.12 14.96
C HIS A 59 3.61 16.00 16.22
N ASP A 60 3.23 16.67 17.30
CA ASP A 60 3.95 16.66 18.57
C ASP A 60 4.00 15.26 19.19
N ASP A 61 2.87 14.54 19.19
CA ASP A 61 2.82 13.13 19.60
C ASP A 61 3.73 12.27 18.73
N SER A 62 3.80 12.56 17.43
CA SER A 62 4.65 11.81 16.52
C SER A 62 6.13 11.98 16.87
N LEU A 63 6.55 13.19 17.23
CA LEU A 63 7.90 13.49 17.68
C LEU A 63 8.18 12.87 19.06
N ALA A 64 7.26 12.99 20.01
CA ALA A 64 7.40 12.38 21.33
C ALA A 64 7.57 10.86 21.26
N ILE A 65 6.83 10.18 20.37
CA ILE A 65 6.99 8.74 20.11
C ILE A 65 8.37 8.42 19.52
N LEU A 66 8.86 9.24 18.59
CA LEU A 66 10.19 9.06 17.98
C LEU A 66 11.28 9.17 19.06
N GLU A 67 11.21 10.19 19.91
CA GLU A 67 12.17 10.41 21.00
C GLU A 67 12.13 9.32 22.07
N ALA A 68 10.95 8.75 22.33
CA ALA A 68 10.80 7.64 23.28
C ALA A 68 11.21 6.26 22.74
N CYS A 69 11.66 6.17 21.48
CA CYS A 69 12.13 4.91 20.90
C CYS A 69 13.39 4.40 21.62
N PRO A 70 13.49 3.09 21.90
CA PRO A 70 14.56 2.55 22.75
C PRO A 70 15.94 2.53 22.08
N ASP A 71 16.00 2.61 20.75
CA ASP A 71 17.24 2.61 19.98
C ASP A 71 17.01 3.16 18.56
N GLN A 72 18.11 3.37 17.83
CA GLN A 72 18.10 3.90 16.46
C GLN A 72 17.35 3.00 15.47
N GLU A 73 17.32 1.68 15.70
CA GLU A 73 16.61 0.75 14.84
C GLU A 73 15.09 0.90 15.00
N TRP A 74 14.60 1.14 16.22
CA TRP A 74 13.21 1.50 16.47
C TRP A 74 12.84 2.88 15.95
N ARG A 75 13.71 3.88 16.10
CA ARG A 75 13.49 5.21 15.51
C ARG A 75 13.29 5.11 14.00
N THR A 76 14.16 4.36 13.32
CA THR A 76 14.08 4.09 11.88
C THR A 76 12.84 3.28 11.50
N LEU A 77 12.50 2.24 12.27
CA LEU A 77 11.30 1.43 12.04
C LEU A 77 10.05 2.32 12.12
N TYR A 78 9.97 3.16 13.15
CA TYR A 78 8.87 4.09 13.33
C TYR A 78 8.81 5.11 12.20
N SER A 79 9.93 5.72 11.82
CA SER A 79 9.96 6.72 10.75
C SER A 79 9.53 6.16 9.39
N LEU A 80 9.97 4.94 9.06
CA LEU A 80 9.55 4.23 7.85
C LEU A 80 8.03 4.01 7.77
N VAL A 81 7.37 3.81 8.91
CA VAL A 81 5.91 3.65 8.96
C VAL A 81 5.21 5.00 8.99
N ARG A 82 5.62 5.89 9.89
CA ARG A 82 4.95 7.16 10.19
C ARG A 82 5.15 8.22 9.13
N TRP A 83 6.30 8.29 8.48
CA TRP A 83 6.57 9.25 7.40
C TRP A 83 6.79 8.56 6.06
N GLY A 84 7.38 7.36 6.05
CA GLY A 84 7.53 6.56 4.83
C GLY A 84 6.23 5.86 4.36
N GLY A 85 5.23 5.72 5.23
CA GLY A 85 3.96 5.09 4.87
C GLY A 85 4.06 3.59 4.55
N LEU A 86 5.07 2.90 5.08
CA LEU A 86 5.27 1.46 4.85
C LEU A 86 4.30 0.61 5.67
N ARG A 87 3.97 -0.58 5.16
CA ARG A 87 3.28 -1.61 5.92
C ARG A 87 4.25 -2.28 6.89
N CYS A 88 3.87 -2.34 8.15
CA CYS A 88 4.60 -3.05 9.18
C CYS A 88 3.87 -4.36 9.54
N PRO A 89 4.59 -5.49 9.75
CA PRO A 89 6.05 -5.64 9.63
C PRO A 89 6.53 -5.86 8.19
N SER A 90 5.68 -6.39 7.31
CA SER A 90 6.12 -7.05 6.08
C SER A 90 6.93 -6.22 5.10
N GLU A 91 6.74 -4.90 5.00
CA GLU A 91 7.52 -4.06 4.08
C GLU A 91 8.75 -3.49 4.79
N VAL A 92 8.58 -3.01 6.02
CA VAL A 92 9.67 -2.47 6.84
C VAL A 92 10.77 -3.52 7.06
N LEU A 93 10.39 -4.74 7.41
CA LEU A 93 11.34 -5.82 7.66
C LEU A 93 11.99 -6.38 6.40
N ASN A 94 11.45 -6.10 5.21
CA ASN A 94 12.04 -6.55 3.94
C ASN A 94 12.85 -5.46 3.23
N LEU A 95 12.86 -4.23 3.73
CA LEU A 95 13.63 -3.14 3.12
C LEU A 95 15.13 -3.41 3.25
N ARG A 96 15.83 -3.37 2.13
CA ARG A 96 17.29 -3.54 2.05
C ARG A 96 17.98 -2.21 1.85
N TRP A 97 19.22 -2.10 2.31
CA TRP A 97 20.04 -0.92 2.06
C TRP A 97 20.21 -0.65 0.55
N ALA A 98 20.31 -1.71 -0.26
CA ALA A 98 20.42 -1.63 -1.71
C ALA A 98 19.15 -1.13 -2.42
N ASP A 99 18.00 -1.11 -1.74
CA ASP A 99 16.75 -0.59 -2.29
C ASP A 99 16.61 0.93 -2.12
N ILE A 100 17.56 1.59 -1.44
CA ILE A 100 17.54 3.04 -1.17
C ILE A 100 18.46 3.77 -2.16
N SER A 101 17.86 4.64 -2.97
CA SER A 101 18.56 5.56 -3.87
C SER A 101 18.65 6.95 -3.23
N TRP A 102 19.74 7.17 -2.50
CA TRP A 102 20.01 8.40 -1.75
C TRP A 102 20.12 9.65 -2.64
N ASP A 103 20.78 9.47 -3.78
CA ASP A 103 20.95 10.46 -4.84
C ASP A 103 19.60 10.88 -5.43
N ARG A 104 18.73 9.91 -5.70
CA ARG A 104 17.40 10.14 -6.30
C ARG A 104 16.30 10.46 -5.30
N GLY A 105 16.63 10.57 -4.00
CA GLY A 105 15.66 10.87 -2.96
C GLY A 105 14.47 9.89 -2.91
N ARG A 106 14.70 8.58 -3.17
CA ARG A 106 13.62 7.58 -3.18
C ARG A 106 14.10 6.18 -2.87
N PHE A 107 13.19 5.29 -2.50
CA PHE A 107 13.50 3.90 -2.25
C PHE A 107 12.39 2.96 -2.72
N LYS A 108 12.79 1.74 -3.05
CA LYS A 108 11.92 0.70 -3.55
C LYS A 108 11.36 -0.13 -2.40
N VAL A 109 10.04 -0.28 -2.36
CA VAL A 109 9.35 -1.09 -1.36
C VAL A 109 8.74 -2.31 -2.01
N THR A 110 9.19 -3.49 -1.57
CA THR A 110 8.66 -4.78 -1.99
C THR A 110 7.54 -5.23 -1.05
N SER A 111 6.38 -5.60 -1.60
CA SER A 111 5.24 -6.14 -0.85
C SER A 111 5.14 -7.65 -1.04
N PRO A 112 5.49 -8.48 -0.03
CA PRO A 112 5.42 -9.94 -0.13
C PRO A 112 4.00 -10.44 -0.45
N LYS A 113 2.98 -9.76 0.07
CA LYS A 113 1.56 -10.07 -0.17
C LYS A 113 1.19 -10.04 -1.66
N LEU A 114 1.93 -9.26 -2.46
CA LEU A 114 1.70 -9.10 -3.88
C LEU A 114 2.70 -9.87 -4.75
N ALA A 115 3.60 -10.66 -4.14
CA ALA A 115 4.59 -11.47 -4.85
C ALA A 115 3.96 -12.45 -5.84
N ARG A 116 2.72 -12.90 -5.58
CA ARG A 116 1.94 -13.78 -6.48
C ARG A 116 1.37 -13.07 -7.73
N TYR A 117 1.45 -11.75 -7.83
CA TYR A 117 0.90 -10.98 -8.96
C TYR A 117 2.04 -10.37 -9.79
N LYS A 118 2.16 -10.79 -11.07
CA LYS A 118 3.29 -10.50 -11.97
C LYS A 118 3.73 -9.03 -12.08
N ASN A 119 2.92 -8.03 -11.71
CA ASN A 119 3.23 -6.60 -11.87
C ASN A 119 2.81 -5.72 -10.68
N LYS A 120 2.63 -6.27 -9.47
CA LYS A 120 2.18 -5.49 -8.28
C LYS A 120 3.10 -5.61 -7.07
N LYS A 121 4.29 -6.18 -7.27
CA LYS A 121 5.18 -6.57 -6.18
C LYS A 121 5.88 -5.37 -5.54
N GLU A 122 6.06 -4.28 -6.26
CA GLU A 122 6.92 -3.18 -5.85
C GLU A 122 6.25 -1.82 -6.05
N ARG A 123 6.66 -0.84 -5.23
CA ARG A 123 6.36 0.58 -5.43
C ARG A 123 7.57 1.42 -5.08
N ILE A 124 7.61 2.64 -5.62
CA ILE A 124 8.67 3.61 -5.32
C ILE A 124 8.10 4.67 -4.38
N VAL A 125 8.78 4.87 -3.27
CA VAL A 125 8.40 5.80 -2.20
C VAL A 125 9.44 6.92 -2.14
N PRO A 126 9.03 8.20 -2.00
CA PRO A 126 9.97 9.27 -1.73
C PRO A 126 10.74 9.01 -0.43
N LEU A 127 12.03 9.31 -0.44
CA LEU A 127 12.86 9.34 0.75
C LEU A 127 12.62 10.68 1.46
N PHE A 128 11.49 10.75 2.19
CA PHE A 128 11.15 11.92 3.00
C PHE A 128 12.26 12.25 3.99
N ASN A 129 12.43 13.53 4.32
CA ASN A 129 13.52 14.02 5.17
C ASN A 129 13.55 13.33 6.55
N GLU A 130 12.38 13.17 7.17
CA GLU A 130 12.24 12.51 8.48
C GLU A 130 12.68 11.04 8.42
N VAL A 131 12.51 10.38 7.26
CA VAL A 131 12.96 9.00 7.05
C VAL A 131 14.46 8.96 6.76
N ARG A 132 14.96 9.91 5.95
CA ARG A 132 16.38 10.04 5.59
C ARG A 132 17.25 10.17 6.84
N GLN A 133 16.90 11.09 7.73
CA GLN A 133 17.67 11.38 8.95
C GLN A 133 17.87 10.11 9.80
N GLU A 134 16.80 9.37 10.03
CA GLU A 134 16.88 8.16 10.86
C GLU A 134 17.64 7.02 10.17
N LEU A 135 17.53 6.90 8.83
CA LEU A 135 18.31 5.94 8.05
C LEU A 135 19.81 6.25 8.05
N GLU A 136 20.19 7.52 7.95
CA GLU A 136 21.60 7.95 8.00
C GLU A 136 22.20 7.63 9.37
N ALA A 137 21.52 8.03 10.45
CA ALA A 137 21.94 7.71 11.82
C ALA A 137 22.01 6.19 12.08
N LEU A 138 21.06 5.40 11.55
CA LEU A 138 21.11 3.95 11.68
C LEU A 138 22.31 3.35 10.92
N ARG A 139 22.61 3.88 9.74
CA ARG A 139 23.75 3.41 8.93
C ARG A 139 25.06 3.63 9.67
N GLU A 140 25.25 4.77 10.32
CA GLU A 140 26.42 5.06 11.16
C GLU A 140 26.55 4.06 12.33
N VAL A 141 25.46 3.84 13.07
CA VAL A 141 25.42 2.89 14.19
C VAL A 141 25.73 1.45 13.73
N GLN A 142 25.27 1.06 12.54
CA GLN A 142 25.49 -0.28 11.99
C GLN A 142 26.88 -0.47 11.39
N GLN A 143 27.50 0.57 10.83
CA GLN A 143 28.86 0.51 10.29
C GLN A 143 29.91 0.15 11.36
N ALA A 144 29.67 0.55 12.61
CA ALA A 144 30.54 0.19 13.73
C ALA A 144 30.43 -1.29 14.16
N ARG A 145 29.47 -2.05 13.61
CA ARG A 145 29.20 -3.45 13.99
C ARG A 145 29.82 -4.42 12.99
N LYS A 146 30.21 -5.60 13.47
CA LYS A 146 30.63 -6.70 12.59
C LYS A 146 29.42 -7.18 11.76
N PRO A 147 29.52 -7.22 10.42
CA PRO A 147 28.40 -7.66 9.58
C PRO A 147 27.99 -9.10 9.86
N ASP A 148 26.69 -9.37 9.83
CA ASP A 148 26.10 -10.70 9.87
C ASP A 148 25.19 -10.96 8.66
N LYS A 149 24.46 -12.08 8.65
CA LYS A 149 23.55 -12.45 7.56
C LYS A 149 22.40 -11.45 7.34
N SER A 150 22.10 -10.63 8.35
CA SER A 150 21.05 -9.62 8.32
C SER A 150 21.55 -8.26 7.81
N ALA A 151 22.86 -8.06 7.65
CA ALA A 151 23.48 -6.78 7.27
C ALA A 151 22.95 -6.15 5.97
N GLN A 152 22.34 -6.93 5.08
CA GLN A 152 21.69 -6.43 3.87
C GLN A 152 20.38 -5.66 4.13
N TYR A 153 19.73 -5.90 5.28
CA TYR A 153 18.46 -5.30 5.67
C TYR A 153 18.67 -4.05 6.52
N VAL A 154 17.79 -3.07 6.35
CA VAL A 154 17.80 -1.83 7.16
C VAL A 154 17.56 -2.15 8.63
N ILE A 155 16.41 -2.77 8.92
CA ILE A 155 16.13 -3.36 10.22
C ILE A 155 16.82 -4.73 10.24
N GLN A 156 17.51 -5.09 11.32
CA GLN A 156 18.33 -6.32 11.38
C GLN A 156 17.76 -7.34 12.39
N ARG A 157 17.13 -6.86 13.46
CA ARG A 157 16.82 -7.65 14.66
C ARG A 157 15.66 -8.64 14.52
N TYR A 158 14.65 -8.33 13.72
CA TYR A 158 13.37 -9.07 13.73
C TYR A 158 13.25 -10.05 12.56
N ARG A 159 14.11 -11.06 12.52
CA ARG A 159 14.19 -12.01 11.39
C ARG A 159 13.41 -13.30 11.63
N ASP A 160 13.06 -13.58 12.88
CA ASP A 160 12.26 -14.74 13.26
C ASP A 160 10.76 -14.39 13.36
N SER A 161 9.90 -15.37 13.08
CA SER A 161 8.44 -15.19 12.90
C SER A 161 7.65 -14.79 14.15
N GLU A 162 8.29 -14.76 15.33
CA GLU A 162 7.60 -14.60 16.62
C GLU A 162 7.64 -13.18 17.20
N THR A 163 8.25 -12.20 16.52
CA THR A 163 8.41 -10.86 17.10
C THR A 163 7.10 -10.06 17.07
N ASN A 164 6.59 -9.71 18.25
CA ASN A 164 5.45 -8.80 18.41
C ASN A 164 5.89 -7.33 18.52
N LEU A 165 6.03 -6.66 17.37
CA LEU A 165 6.34 -5.22 17.31
C LEU A 165 5.28 -4.32 17.95
N ARG A 166 4.01 -4.77 18.03
CA ARG A 166 2.92 -3.95 18.60
C ARG A 166 3.12 -3.72 20.09
N THR A 167 3.52 -4.75 20.82
CA THR A 167 3.75 -4.64 22.27
C THR A 167 4.85 -3.62 22.58
N THR A 168 5.95 -3.65 21.83
CA THR A 168 7.02 -2.66 22.00
C THR A 168 6.55 -1.26 21.63
N PHE A 169 5.80 -1.11 20.54
CA PHE A 169 5.23 0.19 20.16
C PHE A 169 4.33 0.78 21.25
N GLN A 170 3.48 -0.03 21.88
CA GLN A 170 2.64 0.42 23.00
C GLN A 170 3.48 0.90 24.19
N LYS A 171 4.56 0.18 24.52
CA LYS A 171 5.51 0.64 25.56
C LYS A 171 6.18 1.96 25.20
N ILE A 172 6.45 2.21 23.91
CA ILE A 172 7.00 3.48 23.44
C ILE A 172 5.97 4.60 23.63
N CYS A 173 4.71 4.37 23.26
CA CYS A 173 3.63 5.34 23.51
C CYS A 173 3.51 5.68 25.00
N ASP A 174 3.57 4.68 25.89
CA ASP A 174 3.51 4.91 27.34
C ASP A 174 4.68 5.80 27.82
N ARG A 175 5.91 5.55 27.32
CA ARG A 175 7.09 6.38 27.64
C ARG A 175 6.99 7.80 27.08
N ALA A 176 6.35 7.95 25.93
CA ALA A 176 6.09 9.25 25.29
C ALA A 176 4.92 10.01 25.93
N ALA A 177 4.25 9.45 26.94
CA ALA A 177 3.00 9.96 27.50
C ALA A 177 1.89 10.16 26.45
N VAL A 178 1.93 9.39 25.35
CA VAL A 178 0.90 9.41 24.29
C VAL A 178 -0.09 8.27 24.56
N PRO A 179 -1.42 8.54 24.58
CA PRO A 179 -2.41 7.50 24.75
C PRO A 179 -2.25 6.37 23.73
N ARG A 180 -2.35 5.12 24.19
CA ARG A 180 -2.33 3.96 23.28
C ARG A 180 -3.53 4.03 22.34
N PHE A 181 -3.28 3.86 21.04
CA PHE A 181 -4.32 3.83 20.02
C PHE A 181 -4.39 2.47 19.31
N PRO A 182 -5.59 2.07 18.81
CA PRO A 182 -5.73 0.81 18.08
C PRO A 182 -4.94 0.84 16.78
N LYS A 183 -4.62 -0.36 16.24
CA LYS A 183 -3.97 -0.55 14.92
C LYS A 183 -2.78 0.41 14.65
N PRO A 184 -1.77 0.50 15.55
CA PRO A 184 -0.84 1.62 15.59
C PRO A 184 -0.11 1.87 14.26
N PHE A 185 0.48 0.83 13.66
CA PHE A 185 1.19 0.96 12.39
C PHE A 185 0.29 1.31 11.21
N MET A 186 -0.98 0.89 11.23
CA MET A 186 -1.94 1.25 10.18
C MET A 186 -2.30 2.72 10.29
N ASN A 187 -2.57 3.19 11.51
CA ASN A 187 -2.89 4.58 11.79
C ASN A 187 -1.71 5.50 11.48
N CYS A 188 -0.47 5.15 11.85
CA CYS A 188 0.74 5.88 11.43
C CYS A 188 0.80 6.08 9.90
N ARG A 189 0.56 5.02 9.14
CA ARG A 189 0.53 5.09 7.68
C ARG A 189 -0.64 5.92 7.15
N GLN A 190 -1.80 5.87 7.80
CA GLN A 190 -3.00 6.62 7.41
C GLN A 190 -2.81 8.12 7.69
N THR A 191 -2.31 8.48 8.86
CA THR A 191 -1.93 9.85 9.23
C THR A 191 -1.06 10.46 8.14
N ARG A 192 0.01 9.77 7.72
CA ARG A 192 0.90 10.28 6.66
C ARG A 192 0.21 10.49 5.33
N ARG A 193 -0.66 9.55 4.94
CA ARG A 193 -1.43 9.69 3.69
C ARG A 193 -2.33 10.92 3.76
N ASN A 194 -3.02 11.13 4.88
CA ASN A 194 -3.89 12.28 5.10
C ASN A 194 -3.11 13.60 5.09
N GLU A 195 -1.93 13.65 5.71
CA GLU A 195 -1.04 14.82 5.69
C GLU A 195 -0.65 15.20 4.26
N MET A 196 -0.26 14.23 3.43
CA MET A 196 0.10 14.51 2.05
C MET A 196 -1.12 14.93 1.20
N GLU A 197 -2.29 14.35 1.46
CA GLU A 197 -3.52 14.81 0.80
C GLU A 197 -3.86 16.26 1.19
N LYS A 198 -3.75 16.61 2.47
CA LYS A 198 -3.92 17.98 2.97
C LYS A 198 -2.90 18.95 2.38
N ALA A 199 -1.67 18.49 2.11
CA ALA A 199 -0.63 19.26 1.44
C ALA A 199 -0.86 19.44 -0.08
N GLY A 200 -1.96 18.93 -0.63
CA GLY A 200 -2.37 19.18 -2.02
C GLY A 200 -1.80 18.20 -3.04
N TRP A 201 -1.20 17.09 -2.61
CA TRP A 201 -0.67 16.08 -3.53
C TRP A 201 -1.80 15.34 -4.27
N ARG A 202 -1.59 15.09 -5.57
CA ARG A 202 -2.56 14.39 -6.43
C ARG A 202 -2.84 12.97 -5.90
N ASP A 203 -4.11 12.58 -5.86
CA ASP A 203 -4.54 11.25 -5.37
C ASP A 203 -3.78 10.09 -6.03
N ALA A 204 -3.54 10.18 -7.34
CA ALA A 204 -2.87 9.11 -8.06
C ALA A 204 -1.36 9.00 -7.76
N VAL A 205 -0.68 10.09 -7.41
CA VAL A 205 0.70 10.09 -6.89
C VAL A 205 0.74 9.40 -5.54
N LEU A 206 -0.17 9.79 -4.66
CA LEU A 206 -0.27 9.19 -3.35
C LEU A 206 -0.68 7.70 -3.43
N ASN A 207 -1.53 7.32 -4.39
CA ASN A 207 -1.86 5.91 -4.61
C ASN A 207 -0.63 5.09 -5.05
N ALA A 208 0.26 5.69 -5.84
CA ALA A 208 1.54 5.07 -6.19
C ALA A 208 2.46 4.93 -4.97
N TRP A 209 2.65 5.98 -4.16
CA TRP A 209 3.56 5.96 -3.01
C TRP A 209 3.08 5.07 -1.86
N PHE A 210 1.77 5.05 -1.58
CA PHE A 210 1.23 4.25 -0.50
C PHE A 210 0.81 2.86 -0.97
N GLY A 211 0.71 2.61 -2.28
CA GLY A 211 0.33 1.30 -2.82
C GLY A 211 -1.13 0.97 -2.54
N HIS A 212 -2.01 1.96 -2.75
CA HIS A 212 -3.46 1.76 -2.78
C HIS A 212 -3.89 1.45 -4.22
N GLY A 213 -4.54 0.31 -4.43
CA GLY A 213 -5.06 -0.05 -5.74
C GLY A 213 -6.57 0.06 -5.76
N LYS A 214 -7.13 1.07 -6.42
CA LYS A 214 -8.51 0.97 -6.92
C LYS A 214 -8.49 0.38 -8.32
N GLY A 215 -9.43 -0.52 -8.58
CA GLY A 215 -9.60 -1.22 -9.86
C GLY A 215 -10.13 -0.35 -11.00
N THR A 216 -9.79 0.94 -11.06
CA THR A 216 -10.40 1.89 -12.00
C THR A 216 -9.34 2.55 -12.88
N ALA A 217 -9.76 3.01 -14.06
CA ALA A 217 -9.01 3.41 -15.25
C ALA A 217 -7.90 4.49 -15.11
N ALA A 218 -7.51 4.89 -13.90
CA ALA A 218 -6.40 5.82 -13.63
C ALA A 218 -4.99 5.25 -13.93
N LYS A 219 -4.90 3.99 -14.38
CA LYS A 219 -3.64 3.26 -14.60
C LYS A 219 -2.75 3.83 -15.72
N TYR A 220 -3.27 4.66 -16.61
CA TYR A 220 -2.54 5.08 -17.81
C TYR A 220 -2.12 6.57 -17.85
N TYR A 221 -2.67 7.43 -16.98
CA TYR A 221 -2.43 8.90 -17.06
C TYR A 221 -1.76 9.53 -15.84
N SER A 222 -1.43 8.77 -14.80
CA SER A 222 -0.91 9.38 -13.57
C SER A 222 0.19 8.58 -12.90
N ARG A 223 1.37 8.62 -13.52
CA ARG A 223 2.62 8.29 -12.83
C ARG A 223 3.07 9.51 -12.03
N ALA A 224 3.65 9.26 -10.87
CA ALA A 224 4.40 10.29 -10.16
C ALA A 224 5.57 10.73 -11.04
N THR A 225 5.75 12.05 -11.19
CA THR A 225 6.86 12.62 -11.97
C THR A 225 8.14 12.67 -11.12
N GLU A 226 9.30 12.89 -11.75
CA GLU A 226 10.55 12.99 -11.01
C GLU A 226 10.54 14.22 -10.08
N GLU A 227 9.95 15.33 -10.54
CA GLU A 227 9.79 16.56 -9.77
C GLU A 227 8.95 16.32 -8.51
N GLU A 228 7.90 15.50 -8.61
CA GLU A 228 7.07 15.13 -7.46
C GLU A 228 7.84 14.28 -6.44
N TYR A 229 8.76 13.40 -6.89
CA TYR A 229 9.64 12.66 -5.98
C TYR A 229 10.65 13.58 -5.29
N LEU A 230 11.29 14.46 -6.05
CA LEU A 230 12.30 15.38 -5.54
C LEU A 230 11.69 16.36 -4.54
N ALA A 231 10.58 17.00 -4.89
CA ALA A 231 9.84 17.89 -4.01
C ALA A 231 9.40 17.19 -2.70
N ALA A 232 8.91 15.95 -2.79
CA ALA A 232 8.55 15.17 -1.60
C ALA A 232 9.75 14.77 -0.73
N SER A 233 10.91 14.53 -1.34
CA SER A 233 12.16 14.23 -0.63
C SER A 233 12.87 15.46 -0.08
N GLY A 234 12.33 16.67 -0.29
CA GLY A 234 12.98 17.93 0.09
C GLY A 234 14.24 18.26 -0.73
N GLN A 235 14.54 17.51 -1.78
CA GLN A 235 15.59 17.82 -2.74
C GLN A 235 15.03 18.84 -3.74
N ASN A 236 15.45 20.09 -3.66
CA ASN A 236 15.14 21.07 -4.71
C ASN A 236 15.95 20.74 -5.98
N LEU A 237 15.29 20.76 -7.14
CA LEU A 237 15.96 20.93 -8.43
C LEU A 237 16.56 22.34 -8.48
N GLY A 238 17.76 22.50 -7.92
CA GLY A 238 18.62 23.61 -8.26
C GLY A 238 19.12 23.41 -9.69
N ALA A 239 18.47 24.09 -10.64
CA ALA A 239 19.02 24.55 -11.93
C ALA A 239 20.11 23.67 -12.60
N ASP A 240 19.74 22.54 -13.22
CA ASP A 240 20.47 22.02 -14.39
C ASP A 240 19.65 20.95 -15.15
N LEU A 241 18.52 21.36 -15.71
CA LEU A 241 17.96 20.62 -16.85
C LEU A 241 18.01 21.56 -18.06
N GLY A 242 19.10 21.41 -18.79
CA GLY A 242 19.32 21.98 -20.11
C GLY A 242 18.10 21.79 -21.02
N GLN A 243 17.91 22.80 -21.85
CA GLN A 243 16.91 22.92 -22.89
C GLN A 243 16.62 21.60 -23.61
N HIS A 244 15.41 21.06 -23.41
CA HIS A 244 14.80 20.17 -24.40
C HIS A 244 13.35 20.58 -24.64
N GLY A 245 13.16 21.20 -25.80
CA GLY A 245 11.98 21.09 -26.67
C GLY A 245 10.63 21.50 -26.09
N SER A 246 10.10 22.62 -26.56
CA SER A 246 8.70 23.02 -26.37
C SER A 246 7.73 21.85 -26.63
N PRO A 247 6.66 21.71 -25.83
CA PRO A 247 5.65 20.67 -26.05
C PRO A 247 4.95 20.90 -27.40
N PRO A 248 4.62 19.84 -28.16
CA PRO A 248 3.89 20.01 -29.41
C PRO A 248 2.47 20.53 -29.10
N LYS A 249 2.01 21.46 -29.95
CA LYS A 249 0.65 22.00 -29.90
C LYS A 249 -0.39 20.86 -29.98
N PRO A 250 -1.57 21.01 -29.33
CA PRO A 250 -2.59 19.98 -29.38
C PRO A 250 -3.13 19.86 -30.81
N THR A 251 -2.91 18.71 -31.44
CA THR A 251 -3.57 18.36 -32.70
C THR A 251 -5.05 18.09 -32.47
N GLU A 252 -5.81 18.61 -33.43
CA GLU A 252 -7.26 18.66 -33.58
C GLU A 252 -7.98 17.32 -33.34
N LYS A 253 -9.19 17.41 -32.75
CA LYS A 253 -10.05 16.28 -32.39
C LYS A 253 -10.41 15.44 -33.63
N LEU A 254 -10.03 14.16 -33.65
CA LEU A 254 -10.63 13.21 -34.59
C LEU A 254 -12.04 12.80 -34.13
N ALA A 255 -13.03 13.04 -35.00
CA ALA A 255 -14.42 12.62 -34.87
C ALA A 255 -14.57 11.08 -34.87
N PRO A 256 -15.65 10.53 -34.26
CA PRO A 256 -15.85 9.09 -34.17
C PRO A 256 -16.21 8.49 -35.55
N ARG A 257 -15.56 7.39 -35.92
CA ARG A 257 -15.88 6.61 -37.13
C ARG A 257 -17.15 5.78 -36.92
N ASN A 258 -18.11 5.93 -37.84
CA ASN A 258 -19.36 5.17 -37.92
C ASN A 258 -19.12 3.67 -38.23
N ALA A 259 -19.94 2.82 -37.60
CA ALA A 259 -20.04 1.38 -37.89
C ALA A 259 -20.76 1.12 -39.23
N PRO A 260 -20.42 0.05 -39.99
CA PRO A 260 -21.07 -0.23 -41.26
C PRO A 260 -22.43 -0.95 -41.07
N LYS A 261 -23.45 -0.41 -41.75
CA LYS A 261 -24.78 -1.02 -41.93
C LYS A 261 -24.70 -2.25 -42.84
N LYS A 262 -25.37 -3.34 -42.46
CA LYS A 262 -25.64 -4.49 -43.34
C LYS A 262 -26.81 -4.16 -44.27
N THR A 263 -26.57 -4.19 -45.58
CA THR A 263 -27.60 -4.23 -46.63
C THR A 263 -27.33 -5.43 -47.53
N GLY A 264 -28.34 -6.29 -47.68
CA GLY A 264 -28.31 -7.43 -48.59
C GLY A 264 -29.75 -7.89 -48.85
N GLN A 265 -30.38 -7.28 -49.85
CA GLN A 265 -31.64 -7.74 -50.43
C GLN A 265 -31.38 -8.72 -51.59
N ARG A 266 -32.39 -9.57 -51.80
CA ARG A 266 -32.50 -10.78 -52.63
C ARG A 266 -32.53 -10.53 -54.15
N ALA A 267 -32.17 -11.57 -54.92
CA ALA A 267 -32.90 -12.03 -56.13
C ALA A 267 -32.43 -13.49 -56.43
N HIS A 268 -33.22 -14.55 -56.23
CA HIS A 268 -34.29 -15.13 -57.06
C HIS A 268 -33.84 -15.75 -58.40
N THR A 269 -33.83 -17.10 -58.48
CA THR A 269 -34.21 -17.85 -59.68
C THR A 269 -34.82 -19.20 -59.27
N ARG A 270 -36.05 -19.45 -59.73
CA ARG A 270 -36.74 -20.75 -59.74
C ARG A 270 -36.23 -21.62 -60.90
N ARG A 271 -36.26 -22.94 -60.76
CA ARG A 271 -36.76 -23.86 -61.80
C ARG A 271 -37.16 -25.22 -61.21
N CYS A 272 -38.24 -25.76 -61.79
CA CYS A 272 -39.01 -26.94 -61.42
C CYS A 272 -38.52 -28.24 -62.10
N GLY A 273 -39.05 -29.37 -61.60
CA GLY A 273 -39.28 -30.63 -62.33
C GLY A 273 -38.27 -31.73 -62.02
N ALA A 274 -38.63 -32.98 -61.69
CA ALA A 274 -39.92 -33.67 -61.64
C ALA A 274 -39.86 -34.72 -60.52
#